data_AF-A0A2A6M5E2-F1
#
_entry.id   AF-A0A2A6M5E2-F1
#
_cell.length_a   1.000
_cell.length_b   1.000
_cell.length_c   1.000
_cell.angle_alpha   90.00
_cell.angle_beta   90.00
_cell.angle_gamma   90.00
#
_symmetry.space_group_name_H-M   'P 1'
#
loop_
_entity.id
_entity.type
_entity.pdbx_description
1 polymer ?
#
loop_
_entity_poly.entity_id
_entity_poly.type
_entity_poly.pdbx_seq_one_letter_code
_entity_poly.pdbx_strand_id
1 'polypeptide(L)'
;MNRISISLKASLVGAFALLLLLLVGQGLFALSLVGGVYEDVETLATRWVPSVDITNKINTAIADLRGSQNRHIVNRTDAGMKRADDAIAADLKKLDERMKIYDGLVSGSEERALYGKFKDVFATYLKQHDELIAMSRAGKKDEAGEFLTSAMRQSYNELDNLADGFRDVNLAGAKQSYADSTADF
;
A
#
# COMPACT_ATOMS: atom_id res chain seq x y z
N MET A 1 23.16 -58.92 -39.23
CA MET A 1 23.02 -57.62 -38.52
C MET A 1 23.84 -56.59 -39.29
N ASN A 2 23.20 -55.73 -40.09
CA ASN A 2 23.92 -54.67 -40.80
C ASN A 2 24.45 -53.65 -39.78
N ARG A 3 25.77 -53.49 -39.70
CA ARG A 3 26.40 -52.40 -38.94
C ARG A 3 26.34 -51.16 -39.82
N ILE A 4 25.53 -50.18 -39.42
CA ILE A 4 25.51 -48.86 -40.06
C ILE A 4 26.90 -48.24 -39.84
N SER A 5 27.72 -48.16 -40.88
CA SER A 5 29.03 -47.50 -40.84
C SER A 5 28.85 -45.99 -41.06
N ILE A 6 28.68 -45.25 -39.96
CA ILE A 6 28.60 -43.79 -39.99
C ILE A 6 29.99 -43.23 -40.34
N SER A 7 30.08 -42.37 -41.36
CA SER A 7 31.34 -41.72 -41.72
C SER A 7 31.78 -40.73 -40.63
N LEU A 8 33.10 -40.56 -40.44
CA LEU A 8 33.66 -39.64 -39.44
C LEU A 8 33.14 -38.19 -39.61
N LYS A 9 32.87 -37.77 -40.85
CA LYS A 9 32.29 -36.45 -41.12
C LYS A 9 30.84 -36.35 -40.63
N ALA A 10 30.03 -37.40 -40.86
CA ALA A 10 28.64 -37.43 -40.43
C ALA A 10 28.52 -37.48 -38.89
N SER A 11 29.41 -38.21 -38.20
CA SER A 11 29.42 -38.22 -36.74
C SER A 11 29.81 -36.88 -36.13
N LEU A 12 30.81 -36.18 -36.70
CA LEU A 12 31.21 -34.84 -36.25
C LEU A 12 30.08 -33.81 -36.45
N VAL A 13 29.45 -33.81 -37.64
CA VAL A 13 28.33 -32.90 -37.94
C VAL A 13 27.13 -33.18 -37.03
N GLY A 14 26.80 -34.46 -36.79
CA GLY A 14 25.73 -34.83 -35.87
C GLY A 14 25.99 -34.39 -34.43
N ALA A 15 27.22 -34.55 -33.94
CA ALA A 15 27.61 -34.09 -32.61
C ALA A 15 27.53 -32.56 -32.49
N PHE A 16 28.01 -31.82 -33.50
CA PHE A 16 27.95 -30.37 -33.50
C PHE A 16 26.52 -29.83 -33.60
N ALA A 17 25.67 -30.46 -34.42
CA ALA A 17 24.25 -30.13 -34.51
C ALA A 17 23.50 -30.40 -33.19
N LEU A 18 23.82 -31.50 -32.51
CA LEU A 18 23.26 -31.80 -31.18
C LEU A 18 23.70 -30.77 -30.15
N LEU A 19 24.98 -30.38 -30.14
CA LEU A 19 25.49 -29.32 -29.26
C LEU A 19 24.79 -27.98 -29.51
N LEU A 20 24.58 -27.60 -30.78
CA LEU A 20 23.84 -26.39 -31.14
C LEU A 20 22.38 -26.45 -30.68
N LEU A 21 21.70 -27.59 -30.85
CA LEU A 21 20.33 -27.76 -30.36
C LEU A 21 20.23 -27.65 -28.84
N LEU A 22 21.18 -28.26 -28.11
CA LEU A 22 21.25 -28.14 -26.65
C LEU A 22 21.48 -26.68 -26.22
N LEU A 23 22.37 -25.95 -26.91
CA LEU A 23 22.65 -24.54 -26.61
C LEU A 23 21.40 -23.66 -26.83
N VAL A 24 20.69 -23.87 -27.94
CA VAL A 24 19.43 -23.15 -28.21
C VAL A 24 18.36 -23.50 -27.17
N GLY A 25 18.23 -24.79 -26.83
CA GLY A 25 17.30 -25.24 -25.79
C GLY A 25 17.60 -24.61 -24.43
N GLN A 26 18.88 -24.54 -24.03
CA GLN A 26 19.30 -23.86 -22.80
C GLN A 26 19.02 -22.35 -22.86
N GLY A 27 19.25 -21.70 -24.00
CA GLY A 27 18.96 -20.28 -24.19
C GLY A 27 17.47 -19.97 -24.04
N LEU A 28 16.60 -20.76 -24.66
CA LEU A 28 15.15 -20.59 -24.55
C LEU A 28 14.65 -20.87 -23.12
N PHE A 29 15.19 -21.91 -22.47
CA PHE A 29 14.87 -22.23 -21.08
C PHE A 29 15.27 -21.09 -20.14
N ALA A 30 16.48 -20.55 -20.27
CA ALA A 30 16.95 -19.42 -19.48
C ALA A 30 16.09 -18.15 -19.69
N LEU A 31 15.69 -17.86 -20.93
CA LEU A 31 14.80 -16.73 -21.22
C LEU A 31 13.42 -16.90 -20.59
N SER A 32 12.88 -18.12 -20.56
CA SER A 32 11.59 -18.40 -19.92
C SER A 32 11.64 -18.15 -18.42
N LEU A 33 12.73 -18.54 -17.75
CA LEU A 33 12.93 -18.32 -16.31
C LEU A 33 13.03 -16.81 -15.98
N VAL A 34 13.81 -16.06 -16.77
CA VAL A 34 13.98 -14.62 -16.56
C VAL A 34 12.69 -13.84 -16.84
N GLY A 35 11.84 -14.32 -17.75
CA GLY A 35 10.56 -13.71 -18.07
C GLY A 35 9.59 -13.64 -16.88
N GLY A 36 9.44 -14.75 -16.14
CA GLY A 36 8.56 -14.80 -14.95
C GLY A 36 9.05 -13.89 -13.83
N VAL A 37 10.36 -13.91 -13.55
CA VAL A 37 10.99 -13.04 -12.54
C VAL A 37 10.79 -11.56 -12.87
N TYR A 38 10.86 -11.19 -14.14
CA TYR A 38 10.62 -9.80 -14.55
C TYR A 38 9.19 -9.34 -14.25
N GLU A 39 8.18 -10.17 -14.52
CA GLU A 39 6.76 -9.86 -14.27
C GLU A 39 6.48 -9.69 -12.76
N ASP A 40 7.09 -10.53 -11.92
CA ASP A 40 6.96 -10.43 -10.47
C ASP A 40 7.63 -9.18 -9.91
N VAL A 41 8.83 -8.84 -10.41
CA VAL A 41 9.54 -7.60 -10.03
C VAL A 41 8.77 -6.37 -10.50
N GLU A 42 8.20 -6.39 -11.70
CA GLU A 42 7.36 -5.32 -12.22
C GLU A 42 6.11 -5.14 -11.33
N THR A 43 5.44 -6.23 -10.95
CA THR A 43 4.28 -6.19 -10.05
C THR A 43 4.65 -5.65 -8.66
N LEU A 44 5.76 -6.11 -8.09
CA LEU A 44 6.30 -5.59 -6.83
C LEU A 44 6.55 -4.07 -6.89
N ALA A 45 7.21 -3.60 -7.95
CA ALA A 45 7.63 -2.22 -8.10
C ALA A 45 6.48 -1.26 -8.44
N THR A 46 5.50 -1.71 -9.22
CA THR A 46 4.43 -0.84 -9.75
C THR A 46 3.14 -0.91 -8.95
N ARG A 47 2.93 -1.98 -8.16
CA ARG A 47 1.69 -2.19 -7.40
C ARG A 47 1.95 -2.30 -5.90
N TRP A 48 2.69 -3.32 -5.47
CA TRP A 48 2.78 -3.63 -4.04
C TRP A 48 3.53 -2.60 -3.22
N VAL A 49 4.73 -2.19 -3.66
CA VAL A 49 5.52 -1.19 -2.94
C VAL A 49 4.81 0.17 -2.89
N PRO A 50 4.26 0.71 -4.00
CA PRO A 50 3.45 1.93 -3.95
C PRO A 50 2.23 1.83 -3.03
N SER A 51 1.52 0.69 -3.03
CA SER A 51 0.39 0.48 -2.12
C SER A 51 0.80 0.50 -0.65
N VAL A 52 1.87 -0.19 -0.27
CA VAL A 52 2.36 -0.17 1.13
C VAL A 52 2.83 1.22 1.54
N ASP A 53 3.49 1.96 0.65
CA ASP A 53 3.91 3.34 0.92
C ASP A 53 2.70 4.28 1.12
N ILE A 54 1.72 4.24 0.22
CA ILE A 54 0.58 5.17 0.29
C ILE A 54 -0.33 4.87 1.49
N THR A 55 -0.50 3.59 1.85
CA THR A 55 -1.29 3.17 3.02
C THR A 55 -0.64 3.62 4.33
N ASN A 56 0.69 3.51 4.46
CA ASN A 56 1.43 4.09 5.58
C ASN A 56 1.33 5.63 5.63
N LYS A 57 1.35 6.30 4.48
CA LYS A 57 1.14 7.76 4.40
C LYS A 57 -0.28 8.15 4.81
N ILE A 58 -1.30 7.33 4.54
CA ILE A 58 -2.67 7.53 5.03
C ILE A 58 -2.69 7.46 6.55
N ASN A 59 -2.15 6.39 7.14
CA ASN A 59 -2.01 6.24 8.61
C ASN A 59 -1.35 7.46 9.26
N THR A 60 -0.23 7.90 8.69
CA THR A 60 0.50 9.08 9.18
C THR A 60 -0.35 10.34 9.10
N ALA A 61 -1.10 10.56 8.01
CA ALA A 61 -1.97 11.73 7.88
C ALA A 61 -3.09 11.76 8.94
N ILE A 62 -3.65 10.60 9.30
CA ILE A 62 -4.70 10.51 10.33
C ILE A 62 -4.11 10.86 11.70
N ALA A 63 -2.91 10.37 12.00
CA ALA A 63 -2.19 10.72 13.23
C ALA A 63 -1.82 12.22 13.28
N ASP A 64 -1.35 12.79 12.17
CA ASP A 64 -1.04 14.21 12.04
C ASP A 64 -2.28 15.08 12.28
N LEU A 65 -3.41 14.72 11.64
CA LEU A 65 -4.70 15.39 11.83
C LEU A 65 -5.13 15.36 13.30
N ARG A 66 -5.02 14.19 13.95
CA ARG A 66 -5.31 14.06 15.38
C ARG A 66 -4.37 14.93 16.23
N GLY A 67 -3.10 15.04 15.86
CA GLY A 67 -2.15 15.95 16.48
C GLY A 67 -2.56 17.42 16.35
N SER A 68 -3.00 17.84 15.15
CA SER A 68 -3.48 19.19 14.87
C SER A 68 -4.77 19.52 15.64
N GLN A 69 -5.69 18.57 15.76
CA GLN A 69 -6.89 18.67 16.59
C GLN A 69 -6.56 18.85 18.08
N ASN A 70 -5.63 18.05 18.62
CA ASN A 70 -5.14 18.21 19.99
C ASN A 70 -4.56 19.62 20.20
N ARG A 71 -3.72 20.09 19.26
CA ARG A 71 -3.17 21.46 19.29
C ARG A 71 -4.28 22.51 19.34
N HIS A 72 -5.36 22.33 18.57
CA HIS A 72 -6.47 23.27 18.56
C HIS A 72 -7.18 23.34 19.94
N ILE A 73 -7.31 22.23 20.65
CA ILE A 73 -7.94 22.16 21.99
C ILE A 73 -7.05 22.79 23.07
N VAL A 74 -5.74 22.48 23.08
CA VAL A 74 -4.85 22.95 24.14
C VAL A 74 -4.51 24.44 24.03
N ASN A 75 -4.55 25.00 22.81
CA ASN A 75 -4.29 26.42 22.60
C ASN A 75 -5.41 27.29 23.20
N ARG A 76 -5.00 28.32 23.94
CA ARG A 76 -5.89 29.28 24.62
C ARG A 76 -5.92 30.66 23.97
N THR A 77 -5.22 30.83 22.84
CA THR A 77 -5.17 32.09 22.09
C THR A 77 -5.72 31.89 20.69
N ASP A 78 -6.35 32.92 20.13
CA ASP A 78 -6.87 32.90 18.75
C ASP A 78 -5.76 32.65 17.73
N ALA A 79 -4.59 33.24 17.94
CA ALA A 79 -3.42 33.00 17.09
C ALA A 79 -2.95 31.53 17.15
N GLY A 80 -3.01 30.89 18.32
CA GLY A 80 -2.70 29.47 18.48
C GLY A 80 -3.72 28.56 17.80
N MET A 81 -5.02 28.84 17.99
CA MET A 81 -6.11 28.11 17.35
C MET A 81 -6.06 28.26 15.82
N LYS A 82 -5.82 29.47 15.31
CA LYS A 82 -5.67 29.69 13.87
C LYS A 82 -4.52 28.88 13.25
N ARG A 83 -3.36 28.80 13.92
CA ARG A 83 -2.25 27.94 13.43
C ARG A 83 -2.64 26.46 13.40
N ALA A 84 -3.44 26.02 14.37
CA ALA A 84 -3.94 24.64 14.39
C ALA A 84 -4.98 24.41 13.28
N ASP A 85 -5.85 25.38 12.98
CA ASP A 85 -6.78 25.33 11.85
C ASP A 85 -6.04 25.22 10.50
N ASP A 86 -5.00 26.03 10.31
CA ASP A 86 -4.19 26.00 9.08
C ASP A 86 -3.49 24.63 8.94
N ALA A 87 -3.03 24.03 10.04
CA ALA A 87 -2.46 22.68 10.06
C ALA A 87 -3.51 21.59 9.77
N ILE A 88 -4.69 21.66 10.38
CA ILE A 88 -5.82 20.77 10.11
C ILE A 88 -6.16 20.77 8.62
N ALA A 89 -6.28 21.95 8.01
CA ALA A 89 -6.60 22.08 6.59
C ALA A 89 -5.54 21.43 5.70
N ALA A 90 -4.25 21.60 6.05
CA ALA A 90 -3.15 20.96 5.34
C ALA A 90 -3.17 19.44 5.49
N ASP A 91 -3.45 18.92 6.69
CA ASP A 91 -3.51 17.49 6.97
C ASP A 91 -4.69 16.82 6.24
N LEU A 92 -5.87 17.45 6.26
CA LEU A 92 -7.04 16.99 5.51
C LEU A 92 -6.79 16.96 4.00
N LYS A 93 -6.12 17.99 3.46
CA LYS A 93 -5.73 18.02 2.05
C LYS A 93 -4.78 16.87 1.68
N LYS A 94 -3.74 16.65 2.48
CA LYS A 94 -2.81 15.53 2.28
C LYS A 94 -3.52 14.18 2.34
N LEU A 95 -4.45 14.02 3.28
CA LEU A 95 -5.20 12.79 3.44
C LEU A 95 -6.08 12.52 2.22
N ASP A 96 -6.83 13.52 1.74
CA ASP A 96 -7.64 13.43 0.51
C ASP A 96 -6.78 13.08 -0.72
N GLU A 97 -5.63 13.75 -0.91
CA GLU A 97 -4.70 13.43 -2.00
C GLU A 97 -4.19 11.98 -1.93
N ARG A 98 -3.85 11.50 -0.72
CA ARG A 98 -3.37 10.12 -0.53
C ARG A 98 -4.46 9.09 -0.76
N MET A 99 -5.67 9.36 -0.29
CA MET A 99 -6.84 8.50 -0.53
C MET A 99 -7.16 8.39 -2.03
N LYS A 100 -7.07 9.49 -2.79
CA LYS A 100 -7.26 9.49 -4.24
C LYS A 100 -6.20 8.67 -4.99
N ILE A 101 -4.94 8.75 -4.56
CA ILE A 101 -3.87 7.92 -5.12
C ILE A 101 -4.18 6.44 -4.83
N TYR A 102 -4.57 6.14 -3.59
CA TYR A 102 -4.84 4.77 -3.17
C TYR A 102 -6.09 4.17 -3.84
N ASP A 103 -7.12 4.95 -4.16
CA ASP A 103 -8.29 4.47 -4.93
C ASP A 103 -7.88 3.75 -6.24
N GLY A 104 -6.79 4.16 -6.89
CA GLY A 104 -6.27 3.54 -8.12
C GLY A 104 -5.41 2.29 -7.90
N LEU A 105 -5.04 1.99 -6.65
CA LEU A 105 -4.17 0.87 -6.28
C LEU A 105 -4.93 -0.27 -5.57
N VAL A 106 -6.12 0.02 -5.06
CA VAL A 106 -6.96 -0.96 -4.35
C VAL A 106 -7.27 -2.16 -5.23
N SER A 107 -6.96 -3.35 -4.70
CA SER A 107 -7.00 -4.58 -5.46
C SER A 107 -7.60 -5.76 -4.67
N GLY A 108 -8.29 -6.66 -5.37
CA GLY A 108 -9.01 -7.75 -4.70
C GLY A 108 -10.27 -7.30 -3.95
N SER A 109 -10.99 -8.26 -3.38
CA SER A 109 -12.28 -8.03 -2.70
C SER A 109 -12.10 -7.61 -1.25
N GLU A 110 -11.15 -8.22 -0.54
CA GLU A 110 -10.88 -7.96 0.88
C GLU A 110 -10.37 -6.53 1.11
N GLU A 111 -9.34 -6.11 0.37
CA GLU A 111 -8.78 -4.75 0.44
C GLU A 111 -9.88 -3.70 0.17
N ARG A 112 -10.71 -3.95 -0.85
CA ARG A 112 -11.82 -3.05 -1.22
C ARG A 112 -12.87 -2.96 -0.11
N ALA A 113 -13.18 -4.05 0.58
CA ALA A 113 -14.12 -4.06 1.69
C ALA A 113 -13.58 -3.27 2.88
N LEU A 114 -12.32 -3.50 3.27
CA LEU A 114 -11.65 -2.78 4.36
C LEU A 114 -11.56 -1.29 4.06
N TYR A 115 -11.13 -0.93 2.85
CA TYR A 115 -11.01 0.47 2.46
C TYR A 115 -12.36 1.16 2.26
N GLY A 116 -13.38 0.44 1.79
CA GLY A 116 -14.76 0.95 1.76
C GLY A 116 -15.25 1.32 3.16
N LYS A 117 -15.08 0.42 4.12
CA LYS A 117 -15.41 0.67 5.52
C LYS A 117 -14.60 1.82 6.11
N PHE A 118 -13.32 1.93 5.75
CA PHE A 118 -12.47 3.05 6.16
C PHE A 118 -13.06 4.39 5.71
N LYS A 119 -13.52 4.50 4.46
CA LYS A 119 -14.15 5.73 3.94
C LYS A 119 -15.41 6.11 4.70
N ASP A 120 -16.24 5.13 5.07
CA ASP A 120 -17.47 5.37 5.84
C ASP A 120 -17.17 5.87 7.26
N VAL A 121 -16.22 5.23 7.94
CA VAL A 121 -15.75 5.65 9.28
C VAL A 121 -15.09 7.02 9.19
N PHE A 122 -14.35 7.30 8.12
CA PHE A 122 -13.68 8.59 7.93
C PHE A 122 -14.69 9.72 7.76
N ALA A 123 -15.77 9.50 7.01
CA ALA A 123 -16.87 10.46 6.90
C ALA A 123 -17.52 10.75 8.27
N THR A 124 -17.63 9.74 9.14
CA THR A 124 -18.10 9.92 10.52
C THR A 124 -17.10 10.70 11.36
N TYR A 125 -15.81 10.39 11.23
CA TYR A 125 -14.72 11.10 11.91
C TYR A 125 -14.65 12.59 11.54
N LEU A 126 -14.96 12.95 10.29
CA LEU A 126 -15.02 14.34 9.84
C LEU A 126 -16.19 15.11 10.49
N LYS A 127 -17.36 14.49 10.67
CA LYS A 127 -18.47 15.13 11.40
C LYS A 127 -18.09 15.39 12.86
N GLN A 128 -17.44 14.42 13.50
CA GLN A 128 -16.93 14.58 14.87
C GLN A 128 -15.82 15.63 14.93
N HIS A 129 -14.99 15.74 13.90
CA HIS A 129 -14.00 16.80 13.79
C HIS A 129 -14.66 18.19 13.82
N ASP A 130 -15.72 18.41 13.04
CA ASP A 130 -16.42 19.70 13.03
C ASP A 130 -17.01 20.05 14.40
N GLU A 131 -17.62 19.06 15.08
CA GLU A 131 -18.13 19.22 16.45
C GLU A 131 -17.02 19.57 17.44
N LEU A 132 -15.88 18.88 17.36
CA LEU A 132 -14.70 19.12 18.19
C LEU A 132 -14.15 20.55 18.02
N ILE A 133 -14.00 21.00 16.77
CA ILE A 133 -13.48 22.34 16.48
C ILE A 133 -14.48 23.41 16.94
N ALA A 134 -15.79 23.18 16.78
CA ALA A 134 -16.81 24.08 17.30
C ALA A 134 -16.76 24.21 18.83
N MET A 135 -16.68 23.09 19.57
CA MET A 135 -16.52 23.12 21.03
C MET A 135 -15.26 23.88 21.45
N SER A 136 -14.14 23.59 20.78
CA SER A 136 -12.86 24.23 21.08
C SER A 136 -12.87 25.74 20.82
N ARG A 137 -13.52 26.21 19.74
CA ARG A 137 -13.68 27.65 19.43
C ARG A 137 -14.62 28.35 20.40
N ALA A 138 -15.63 27.65 20.91
CA ALA A 138 -16.53 28.17 21.94
C ALA A 138 -15.89 28.23 23.35
N GLY A 139 -14.60 27.92 23.48
CA GLY A 139 -13.89 27.93 24.76
C GLY A 139 -14.18 26.72 25.65
N LYS A 140 -15.01 25.76 25.19
CA LYS A 140 -15.39 24.53 25.89
C LYS A 140 -14.27 23.48 25.80
N LYS A 141 -13.08 23.82 26.31
CA LYS A 141 -11.86 23.00 26.12
C LYS A 141 -11.94 21.65 26.81
N ASP A 142 -12.52 21.60 28.01
CA ASP A 142 -12.64 20.36 28.78
C ASP A 142 -13.65 19.41 28.10
N GLU A 143 -14.83 19.92 27.70
CA GLU A 143 -15.81 19.16 26.89
C GLU A 143 -15.20 18.65 25.58
N ALA A 144 -14.43 19.49 24.87
CA ALA A 144 -13.73 19.08 23.65
C ALA A 144 -12.69 17.98 23.91
N GLY A 145 -11.97 18.06 25.03
CA GLY A 145 -11.03 17.02 25.46
C GLY A 145 -11.71 15.70 25.79
N GLU A 146 -12.83 15.73 26.51
CA GLU A 146 -13.65 14.56 26.81
C GLU A 146 -14.21 13.93 25.54
N PHE A 147 -14.75 14.74 24.62
CA PHE A 147 -15.26 14.27 23.34
C PHE A 147 -14.15 13.62 22.48
N LEU A 148 -12.98 14.25 22.41
CA LEU A 148 -11.80 13.72 21.69
C LEU A 148 -11.37 12.34 22.22
N THR A 149 -11.39 12.18 23.54
CA THR A 149 -10.87 10.99 24.24
C THR A 149 -11.90 9.87 24.43
N SER A 150 -13.18 10.13 24.14
CA SER A 150 -14.28 9.17 24.22
C SER A 150 -14.85 8.82 22.84
N ALA A 151 -15.91 9.49 22.39
CA ALA A 151 -16.62 9.19 21.16
C ALA A 151 -15.70 9.27 19.92
N MET A 152 -14.89 10.32 19.83
CA MET A 152 -13.98 10.49 18.71
C MET A 152 -12.75 9.57 18.80
N ARG A 153 -12.47 8.97 19.97
CA ARG A 153 -11.41 7.96 20.12
C ARG A 153 -11.78 6.65 19.45
N GLN A 154 -13.05 6.26 19.51
CA GLN A 154 -13.53 5.03 18.91
C GLN A 154 -13.36 5.03 17.39
N SER A 155 -13.82 6.10 16.73
CA SER A 155 -13.68 6.28 15.28
C SER A 155 -12.22 6.39 14.84
N TYR A 156 -11.37 7.07 15.61
CA TYR A 156 -9.92 7.10 15.34
C TYR A 156 -9.29 5.71 15.40
N ASN A 157 -9.57 4.93 16.45
CA ASN A 157 -9.03 3.59 16.58
C ASN A 157 -9.54 2.67 15.46
N GLU A 158 -10.80 2.84 15.04
CA GLU A 158 -11.35 2.08 13.93
C GLU A 158 -10.68 2.47 12.60
N LEU A 159 -10.40 3.75 12.35
CA LEU A 159 -9.62 4.18 11.19
C LEU A 159 -8.21 3.58 11.18
N ASP A 160 -7.51 3.65 12.32
CA ASP A 160 -6.16 3.11 12.50
C ASP A 160 -6.13 1.60 12.21
N ASN A 161 -7.05 0.85 12.81
CA ASN A 161 -7.18 -0.59 12.59
C ASN A 161 -7.53 -0.95 11.14
N LEU A 162 -8.42 -0.19 10.49
CA LEU A 162 -8.81 -0.46 9.11
C LEU A 162 -7.65 -0.18 8.14
N ALA A 163 -6.88 0.86 8.42
CA ALA A 163 -5.75 1.24 7.60
C ALA A 163 -4.53 0.33 7.79
N ASP A 164 -4.32 -0.20 9.00
CA ASP A 164 -3.45 -1.36 9.20
C ASP A 164 -3.95 -2.58 8.43
N GLY A 165 -5.26 -2.85 8.44
CA GLY A 165 -5.85 -3.99 7.74
C GLY A 165 -5.57 -3.96 6.23
N PHE A 166 -5.88 -2.85 5.54
CA PHE A 166 -5.64 -2.78 4.09
C PHE A 166 -4.15 -2.64 3.74
N ARG A 167 -3.30 -2.11 4.63
CA ARG A 167 -1.83 -2.19 4.49
C ARG A 167 -1.37 -3.65 4.54
N ASP A 168 -1.87 -4.42 5.50
CA ASP A 168 -1.45 -5.79 5.72
C ASP A 168 -1.85 -6.71 4.57
N VAL A 169 -3.01 -6.46 3.93
CA VAL A 169 -3.39 -7.12 2.67
C VAL A 169 -2.35 -6.85 1.57
N ASN A 170 -1.92 -5.60 1.40
CA ASN A 170 -0.89 -5.26 0.41
C ASN A 170 0.47 -5.86 0.73
N LEU A 171 0.85 -5.88 2.01
CA LEU A 171 2.09 -6.51 2.46
C LEU A 171 2.08 -8.03 2.24
N ALA A 172 0.93 -8.68 2.48
CA ALA A 172 0.75 -10.10 2.18
C ALA A 172 0.85 -10.38 0.68
N GLY A 173 0.22 -9.55 -0.15
CA GLY A 173 0.35 -9.61 -1.61
C GLY A 173 1.80 -9.49 -2.09
N ALA A 174 2.54 -8.52 -1.53
CA ALA A 174 3.96 -8.34 -1.83
C ALA A 174 4.80 -9.59 -1.48
N LYS A 175 4.56 -10.18 -0.30
CA LYS A 175 5.26 -11.38 0.14
C LYS A 175 4.93 -12.59 -0.73
N GLN A 176 3.68 -12.70 -1.18
CA GLN A 176 3.25 -13.78 -2.07
C GLN A 176 3.92 -13.66 -3.44
N SER A 177 3.91 -12.47 -4.07
CA SER A 177 4.62 -12.26 -5.35
C SER A 177 6.11 -12.54 -5.26
N TYR A 178 6.74 -12.21 -4.12
CA TYR A 178 8.13 -12.61 -3.90
C TYR A 178 8.30 -14.13 -3.79
N ALA A 179 7.44 -14.82 -3.05
CA ALA A 179 7.50 -16.28 -2.92
C ALA A 179 7.34 -16.99 -4.28
N ASP A 180 6.38 -16.54 -5.09
CA ASP A 180 6.12 -17.05 -6.43
C ASP A 180 7.37 -16.89 -7.32
N SER A 181 8.01 -15.72 -7.30
CA SER A 181 9.24 -15.45 -8.07
C SER A 181 10.43 -16.36 -7.73
N THR A 182 10.45 -16.90 -6.52
CA THR A 182 11.51 -17.82 -6.06
C THR A 182 11.19 -19.29 -6.29
N ALA A 183 9.91 -19.64 -6.46
CA ALA A 183 9.47 -21.00 -6.73
C ALA A 183 9.69 -21.41 -8.19
N ASP A 184 9.80 -20.44 -9.09
CA ASP A 184 10.09 -20.63 -10.52
C ASP A 184 11.58 -20.91 -10.82
N PHE A 185 12.45 -20.94 -9.80
CA PHE A 185 13.87 -21.33 -9.89
C PHE A 185 14.13 -22.74 -9.32
#